data_AF-A0A1M2W106-F1
#
_entry.id   AF-A0A1M2W106-F1
#
_cell.length_a   1.000
_cell.length_b   1.000
_cell.length_c   1.000
_cell.angle_alpha   90.00
_cell.angle_beta   90.00
_cell.angle_gamma   90.00
#
_symmetry.space_group_name_H-M   'P 1'
#
loop_
_entity.id
_entity.type
_entity.pdbx_description
1 polymer ?
#
loop_
_entity_poly.entity_id
_entity_poly.type
_entity_poly.pdbx_seq_one_letter_code
_entity_poly.pdbx_strand_id
1 'polypeptide(L)'
;MIADRRIKVKSGVAPQTFTESGLTFTDGSELSADAVIMATGYVHIKEANRALLGDDLIDQTGEVYGLDNEGEIRGSYRPAGHPGLWYATGDFFVSRFHSKALALQIKAKQLGMM
;
A
#
# COMPACT_ATOMS: atom_id res chain seq x y z
N MET A 1 11.43 16.61 -21.76
CA MET A 1 11.13 15.30 -21.15
C MET A 1 12.43 14.60 -20.77
N ILE A 2 12.38 13.43 -20.12
CA ILE A 2 13.56 12.59 -19.82
C ILE A 2 14.32 12.26 -21.11
N ALA A 3 13.62 11.89 -22.19
CA ALA A 3 14.20 11.55 -23.50
C ALA A 3 15.08 12.69 -24.08
N ASP A 4 14.65 13.94 -23.90
CA ASP A 4 15.40 15.13 -24.36
C ASP A 4 16.40 15.66 -23.32
N ARG A 5 16.65 14.91 -22.24
CA ARG A 5 17.56 15.27 -21.12
C ARG A 5 17.19 16.53 -20.32
N ARG A 6 15.96 17.03 -20.45
CA ARG A 6 15.47 18.17 -19.64
C ARG A 6 15.16 17.77 -18.20
N ILE A 7 14.85 16.50 -17.96
CA ILE A 7 14.67 15.91 -16.63
C ILE A 7 15.82 14.93 -16.42
N LYS A 8 16.63 15.18 -15.39
CA LYS A 8 17.79 14.34 -15.04
C LYS A 8 17.33 13.17 -14.18
N VAL A 9 17.91 12.00 -14.41
CA VAL A 9 17.70 10.79 -13.60
C VAL A 9 19.02 10.43 -12.94
N LYS A 10 19.02 10.28 -11.62
CA LYS A 10 20.16 9.81 -10.83
C LYS A 10 19.81 8.44 -10.26
N SER A 11 20.62 7.43 -10.56
CA SER A 11 20.39 6.03 -10.20
C SER A 11 21.68 5.43 -9.63
N GLY A 12 21.55 4.31 -8.90
CA GLY A 12 22.67 3.62 -8.25
C GLY A 12 23.19 4.27 -6.96
N VAL A 13 22.58 5.38 -6.53
CA VAL A 13 22.92 6.12 -5.31
C VAL A 13 21.63 6.55 -4.63
N ALA A 14 21.63 6.60 -3.30
CA ALA A 14 20.46 6.99 -2.52
C ALA A 14 20.59 8.43 -2.02
N PRO A 15 19.48 9.18 -1.87
CA PRO A 15 19.44 10.37 -1.02
C PRO A 15 19.95 10.03 0.39
N GLN A 16 20.80 10.88 0.96
CA GLN A 16 21.42 10.65 2.25
C GLN A 16 20.93 11.65 3.30
N THR A 17 21.14 12.95 3.07
CA THR A 17 20.81 14.00 4.05
C THR A 17 20.31 15.26 3.35
N PHE A 18 19.33 15.95 3.94
CA PHE A 18 18.93 17.28 3.49
C PHE A 18 19.97 18.32 3.92
N THR A 19 20.29 19.24 3.02
CA THR A 19 21.12 20.42 3.32
C THR A 19 20.23 21.66 3.32
N GLU A 20 20.78 22.79 3.77
CA GLU A 20 20.04 24.07 3.77
C GLU A 20 19.54 24.47 2.37
N SER A 21 20.22 24.00 1.31
CA SER A 21 19.92 24.36 -0.08
C SER A 21 19.56 23.18 -0.99
N GLY A 22 19.38 21.97 -0.43
CA GLY A 22 19.16 20.77 -1.25
C GLY A 22 19.34 19.46 -0.50
N LEU A 23 20.07 18.52 -1.10
CA LEU A 23 20.36 17.20 -0.51
C LEU A 23 21.69 16.60 -0.99
N THR A 24 22.29 15.78 -0.15
CA THR A 24 23.43 14.93 -0.48
C THR A 24 22.98 13.52 -0.85
N PHE A 25 23.84 12.82 -1.59
CA PHE A 25 23.69 11.42 -1.95
C PHE A 25 24.80 10.57 -1.34
N THR A 26 24.59 9.26 -1.30
CA THR A 26 25.54 8.28 -0.74
C THR A 26 26.89 8.22 -1.47
N ASP A 27 27.00 8.76 -2.68
CA ASP A 27 28.27 8.91 -3.42
C ASP A 27 29.05 10.19 -3.05
N GLY A 28 28.55 10.96 -2.07
CA GLY A 28 29.12 12.24 -1.65
C GLY A 28 28.75 13.42 -2.55
N SER A 29 28.00 13.21 -3.63
CA SER A 29 27.52 14.32 -4.46
C SER A 29 26.39 15.10 -3.78
N GLU A 30 26.23 16.36 -4.16
CA GLU A 30 25.17 17.25 -3.68
C GLU A 30 24.33 17.76 -4.84
N LEU A 31 23.03 17.95 -4.59
CA LEU A 31 22.10 18.57 -5.52
C LEU A 31 21.36 19.71 -4.82
N SER A 32 21.58 20.93 -5.30
CA SER A 32 20.77 22.08 -4.90
C SER A 32 19.34 21.94 -5.43
N ALA A 33 18.36 22.25 -4.59
CA ALA A 33 16.95 22.20 -4.92
C ALA A 33 16.17 23.23 -4.10
N ASP A 34 15.31 24.01 -4.78
CA ASP A 34 14.40 24.95 -4.11
C ASP A 34 13.22 24.22 -3.44
N ALA A 35 12.91 23.01 -3.88
CA ALA A 35 11.85 22.17 -3.34
C ALA A 35 12.20 20.68 -3.46
N VAL A 36 11.81 19.89 -2.45
CA VAL A 36 11.89 18.43 -2.49
C VAL A 36 10.50 17.83 -2.35
N ILE A 37 10.17 16.89 -3.23
CA ILE A 37 8.90 16.17 -3.23
C ILE A 37 9.16 14.72 -2.80
N MET A 38 8.60 14.33 -1.66
CA MET A 38 8.70 12.97 -1.12
C MET A 38 7.69 12.06 -1.82
N ALA A 39 8.13 11.41 -2.91
CA ALA A 39 7.33 10.42 -3.64
C ALA A 39 7.67 8.98 -3.23
N THR A 40 7.80 8.73 -1.91
CA THR A 40 8.30 7.46 -1.34
C THR A 40 7.26 6.34 -1.24
N GLY A 41 6.06 6.54 -1.79
CA GLY A 41 4.99 5.55 -1.80
C GLY A 41 4.32 5.34 -0.44
N TYR A 42 3.67 4.18 -0.29
CA TYR A 42 2.91 3.78 0.89
C TYR A 42 3.47 2.49 1.47
N VAL A 43 3.25 2.27 2.78
CA VAL A 43 3.46 0.97 3.40
C VAL A 43 2.30 0.03 3.08
N HIS A 44 2.56 -1.28 3.20
CA HIS A 44 1.54 -2.29 2.98
C HIS A 44 0.39 -2.15 4.00
N ILE A 45 -0.87 -2.39 3.59
CA ILE A 45 -2.04 -2.19 4.46
C ILE A 45 -1.98 -3.04 5.74
N LYS A 46 -1.42 -4.25 5.67
CA LYS A 46 -1.18 -5.07 6.86
C LYS A 46 -0.29 -4.36 7.87
N GLU A 47 0.83 -3.81 7.40
CA GLU A 47 1.79 -3.08 8.23
C GLU A 47 1.14 -1.84 8.85
N ALA A 48 0.40 -1.06 8.06
CA ALA A 48 -0.31 0.11 8.53
C ALA A 48 -1.31 -0.20 9.67
N ASN A 49 -1.88 -1.41 9.69
CA ASN A 49 -2.88 -1.82 10.68
C ASN A 49 -2.30 -2.56 11.90
N ARG A 50 -1.01 -2.94 11.91
CA ARG A 50 -0.36 -3.59 13.07
C ARG A 50 -0.45 -2.75 14.33
N ALA A 51 -0.22 -1.45 14.23
CA ALA A 51 -0.30 -0.54 15.35
C ALA A 51 -1.71 -0.46 15.99
N LEU A 52 -2.76 -0.73 15.21
CA LEU A 52 -4.14 -0.67 15.68
C LEU A 52 -4.67 -2.04 16.16
N LEU A 53 -4.36 -3.10 15.42
CA LEU A 53 -4.97 -4.43 15.60
C LEU A 53 -4.05 -5.42 16.33
N GLY A 54 -2.76 -5.09 16.48
CA GLY A 54 -1.76 -5.96 17.07
C GLY A 54 -1.18 -6.98 16.09
N ASP A 55 0.05 -7.40 16.35
CA ASP A 55 0.77 -8.34 15.48
C ASP A 55 0.10 -9.71 15.40
N ASP A 56 -0.30 -10.27 16.54
CA ASP A 56 -0.95 -11.58 16.63
C ASP A 56 -2.19 -11.70 15.74
N LEU A 57 -2.96 -10.61 15.61
CA LEU A 57 -4.17 -10.58 14.78
C LEU A 57 -3.79 -10.42 13.29
N ILE A 58 -2.87 -9.51 12.97
CA ILE A 58 -2.44 -9.28 11.58
C ILE A 58 -1.76 -10.51 11.00
N ASP A 59 -1.02 -11.27 11.80
CA ASP A 59 -0.32 -12.48 11.37
C ASP A 59 -1.27 -13.64 11.05
N GLN A 60 -2.49 -13.63 11.61
CA GLN A 60 -3.56 -14.58 11.21
C GLN A 60 -4.16 -14.26 9.85
N THR A 61 -3.91 -13.08 9.28
CA THR A 61 -4.50 -12.68 8.01
C THR A 61 -3.66 -13.09 6.80
N GLY A 62 -4.31 -13.38 5.68
CA GLY A 62 -3.65 -13.68 4.41
C GLY A 62 -2.93 -12.49 3.79
N GLU A 63 -2.37 -12.68 2.59
CA GLU A 63 -1.90 -11.55 1.78
C GLU A 63 -3.06 -10.65 1.37
N VAL A 64 -2.79 -9.36 1.29
CA VAL A 64 -3.79 -8.34 0.98
C VAL A 64 -3.29 -7.52 -0.19
N TYR A 65 -4.13 -7.32 -1.20
CA TYR A 65 -3.78 -6.66 -2.46
C TYR A 65 -2.84 -7.47 -3.37
N GLY A 66 -2.74 -7.06 -4.64
CA GLY A 66 -2.15 -7.88 -5.71
C GLY A 66 -3.12 -8.94 -6.25
N LEU A 67 -2.73 -9.64 -7.31
CA LEU A 67 -3.57 -10.64 -7.98
C LEU A 67 -3.21 -12.06 -7.52
N ASP A 68 -4.22 -12.91 -7.33
CA ASP A 68 -4.03 -14.35 -7.20
C ASP A 68 -3.91 -15.04 -8.58
N ASN A 69 -3.80 -16.37 -8.58
CA ASN A 69 -3.65 -17.18 -9.79
C ASN A 69 -4.89 -17.15 -10.70
N GLU A 70 -6.04 -16.70 -10.18
CA GLU A 70 -7.28 -16.53 -10.94
C GLU A 70 -7.45 -15.09 -11.45
N GLY A 71 -6.54 -14.18 -11.06
CA GLY A 71 -6.61 -12.76 -11.43
C GLY A 71 -7.49 -11.94 -10.48
N GLU A 72 -7.83 -12.44 -9.30
CA GLU A 72 -8.66 -11.75 -8.30
C GLU A 72 -7.80 -11.04 -7.24
N ILE A 73 -8.31 -9.94 -6.66
CA ILE A 73 -7.54 -9.11 -5.72
C ILE A 73 -7.41 -9.80 -4.35
N ARG A 74 -6.20 -10.21 -3.96
CA ARG A 74 -5.92 -10.97 -2.73
C ARG A 74 -6.48 -10.30 -1.48
N GLY A 75 -7.12 -11.09 -0.60
CA GLY A 75 -7.59 -10.67 0.72
C GLY A 75 -8.60 -9.51 0.76
N SER A 76 -9.07 -9.05 -0.39
CA SER A 76 -9.84 -7.81 -0.52
C SER A 76 -11.32 -8.12 -0.70
N TYR A 77 -12.17 -7.55 0.15
CA TYR A 77 -13.62 -7.78 0.21
C TYR A 77 -14.01 -9.25 0.39
N ARG A 78 -13.10 -10.05 0.97
CA ARG A 78 -13.26 -11.47 1.34
C ARG A 78 -12.71 -11.70 2.76
N PRO A 79 -13.08 -12.81 3.44
CA PRO A 79 -12.64 -13.04 4.81
C PRO A 79 -11.11 -12.98 4.92
N ALA A 80 -10.60 -12.17 5.84
CA ALA A 80 -9.16 -11.89 5.92
C ALA A 80 -8.33 -13.03 6.53
N GLY A 81 -8.97 -14.00 7.19
CA GLY A 81 -8.32 -15.06 7.97
C GLY A 81 -8.63 -14.98 9.47
N HIS A 82 -8.84 -13.76 9.99
CA HIS A 82 -9.32 -13.53 11.35
C HIS A 82 -10.85 -13.37 11.39
N PRO A 83 -11.56 -13.97 12.37
CA PRO A 83 -13.00 -13.76 12.54
C PRO A 83 -13.37 -12.28 12.68
N GLY A 84 -14.36 -11.83 11.91
CA GLY A 84 -14.85 -10.44 11.98
C GLY A 84 -14.01 -9.40 11.23
N LEU A 85 -12.95 -9.80 10.51
CA LEU A 85 -12.09 -8.88 9.76
C LEU A 85 -12.15 -9.09 8.24
N TRP A 86 -12.24 -7.96 7.53
CA TRP A 86 -12.15 -7.86 6.07
C TRP A 86 -11.34 -6.62 5.71
N TYR A 87 -10.55 -6.71 4.65
CA TYR A 87 -9.88 -5.54 4.07
C TYR A 87 -10.68 -5.03 2.87
N ALA A 88 -10.98 -3.74 2.86
CA ALA A 88 -11.58 -3.05 1.72
C ALA A 88 -10.50 -2.21 1.04
N THR A 89 -9.71 -2.83 0.16
CA THR A 89 -8.58 -2.17 -0.51
C THR A 89 -8.98 -1.54 -1.84
N GLY A 90 -8.01 -0.86 -2.47
CA GLY A 90 -8.21 -0.21 -3.75
C GLY A 90 -8.84 1.17 -3.60
N ASP A 91 -9.17 1.77 -4.74
CA ASP A 91 -9.79 3.08 -4.80
C ASP A 91 -11.33 2.99 -4.73
N PHE A 92 -11.98 4.10 -5.05
CA PHE A 92 -13.44 4.18 -5.07
C PHE A 92 -14.09 3.26 -6.10
N PHE A 93 -13.41 2.93 -7.20
CA PHE A 93 -13.96 2.04 -8.21
C PHE A 93 -14.08 0.61 -7.65
N VAL A 94 -12.98 0.12 -7.05
CA VAL A 94 -12.95 -1.21 -6.40
C VAL A 94 -13.98 -1.27 -5.27
N SER A 95 -14.01 -0.23 -4.43
CA SER A 95 -14.95 -0.13 -3.31
C SER A 95 -16.41 -0.18 -3.77
N ARG A 96 -16.76 0.56 -4.84
CA ARG A 96 -18.12 0.59 -5.38
C ARG A 96 -18.54 -0.77 -5.90
N PHE A 97 -17.64 -1.50 -6.55
CA PHE A 97 -17.94 -2.79 -7.13
C PHE A 97 -18.12 -3.88 -6.05
N HIS A 98 -17.22 -3.94 -5.07
CA HIS A 98 -17.17 -5.07 -4.15
C HIS A 98 -17.92 -4.88 -2.82
N SER A 99 -18.28 -3.66 -2.42
CA SER A 99 -18.96 -3.43 -1.13
C SER A 99 -20.26 -4.21 -0.96
N LYS A 100 -21.04 -4.39 -2.04
CA LYS A 100 -22.28 -5.19 -1.97
C LYS A 100 -21.98 -6.66 -1.68
N ALA A 101 -20.96 -7.23 -2.33
CA ALA A 101 -20.55 -8.61 -2.10
C ALA A 101 -20.06 -8.81 -0.66
N LEU A 102 -19.26 -7.87 -0.14
CA LEU A 102 -18.82 -7.86 1.26
C LEU A 102 -20.01 -7.81 2.23
N ALA A 103 -20.97 -6.91 2.01
CA ALA A 103 -22.14 -6.79 2.87
C ALA A 103 -22.98 -8.09 2.90
N LEU A 104 -23.13 -8.76 1.74
CA LEU A 104 -23.81 -10.04 1.65
C LEU A 104 -23.08 -11.16 2.41
N GLN A 105 -21.75 -11.21 2.36
CA GLN A 105 -20.96 -12.16 3.17
C GLN A 105 -21.16 -11.93 4.67
N ILE A 106 -21.11 -10.67 5.12
CA ILE A 106 -21.34 -10.30 6.51
C ILE A 106 -22.76 -10.71 6.94
N LYS A 107 -23.76 -10.44 6.09
CA LYS A 107 -25.15 -10.82 6.37
C LYS A 107 -25.34 -12.33 6.43
N ALA A 108 -24.70 -13.09 5.52
CA ALA A 108 -24.75 -14.55 5.52
C ALA A 108 -24.17 -15.13 6.83
N LYS A 109 -23.04 -14.60 7.31
CA LYS A 109 -22.47 -14.98 8.62
C LYS A 109 -23.41 -14.67 9.78
N GLN A 110 -24.05 -13.50 9.80
CA GLN A 110 -25.02 -13.15 10.84
C GLN A 110 -26.24 -14.07 10.88
N LEU A 111 -26.59 -14.67 9.73
CA LEU A 111 -27.69 -15.63 9.62
C LEU A 111 -27.26 -17.09 9.86
N GLY A 112 -25.98 -17.35 10.16
CA GLY A 112 -25.45 -18.71 10.35
C GLY A 112 -25.35 -19.52 9.06
N MET A 113 -25.25 -18.87 7.90
CA MET A 113 -25.16 -19.51 6.58
C MET A 113 -23.71 -19.70 6.10
N MET A 114 -22.74 -19.17 6.84
CA MET A 114 -21.30 -19.17 6.57
C MET A 114 -20.50 -19.16 7.88
#